data_AF-Q97HG2-F1
#
_entry.id   AF-Q97HG2-F1
#
_cell.length_a   1.000
_cell.length_b   1.000
_cell.length_c   1.000
_cell.angle_alpha   90.00
_cell.angle_beta   90.00
_cell.angle_gamma   90.00
#
_symmetry.space_group_name_H-M   'P 1'
#
loop_
_entity.id
_entity.type
_entity.pdbx_description
1 polymer ?
#
loop_
_entity_poly.entity_id
_entity_poly.type
_entity_poly.pdbx_seq_one_letter_code
_entity_poly.pdbx_strand_id
1 'polypeptide(L)'
;MRYFKVPFNINEEDKIIGGYISLRQFGWIILSVFSIALLFLMNRSYMTVTRSLGHSPNITLHPINLVIRLIIAFVIVIFSALCAFYKVSDTYNFDKYLLKMIKFRFRNKTFKFEK
;
A
#
# COMPACT_ATOMS: atom_id res chain seq x y z
N MET A 1 31.78 22.78 -26.41
CA MET A 1 31.05 21.84 -25.53
C MET A 1 30.51 20.69 -26.38
N ARG A 2 30.78 19.43 -26.03
CA ARG A 2 30.20 18.27 -26.72
C ARG A 2 28.86 17.94 -26.07
N TYR A 3 27.80 17.95 -26.86
CA TYR A 3 26.47 17.54 -26.42
C TYR A 3 26.33 16.03 -26.62
N PHE A 4 26.12 15.30 -25.52
CA PHE A 4 25.77 13.88 -25.57
C PHE A 4 24.25 13.77 -25.45
N LYS A 5 23.63 13.07 -26.39
CA LYS A 5 22.20 12.75 -26.33
C LYS A 5 22.02 11.63 -25.32
N VAL A 6 21.78 11.97 -24.06
CA VAL A 6 21.45 10.98 -23.03
C VAL A 6 20.14 10.32 -23.46
N PRO A 7 20.09 8.98 -23.60
CA PRO A 7 18.84 8.29 -23.90
C PRO A 7 17.93 8.41 -22.68
N PHE A 8 17.14 9.48 -22.62
CA PHE A 8 16.19 9.71 -21.56
C PHE A 8 15.00 8.78 -21.78
N ASN A 9 14.89 7.72 -20.97
CA ASN A 9 13.75 6.83 -21.02
C ASN A 9 12.57 7.49 -20.30
N ILE A 10 11.77 8.28 -21.03
CA ILE A 10 10.58 8.99 -20.51
C ILE A 10 9.55 8.02 -19.91
N ASN A 11 9.61 6.74 -20.27
CA ASN A 11 8.63 5.74 -19.84
C ASN A 11 8.93 5.17 -18.45
N GLU A 12 10.17 5.31 -17.96
CA GLU A 12 10.54 4.86 -16.63
C GLU A 12 10.19 5.90 -15.58
N GLU A 13 9.76 5.42 -14.41
CA GLU A 13 9.37 6.29 -13.32
C GLU A 13 10.61 6.79 -12.57
N ASP A 14 10.72 8.12 -12.43
CA ASP A 14 11.85 8.74 -11.75
C ASP A 14 11.92 8.34 -10.28
N LYS A 15 13.10 7.87 -9.88
CA LYS A 15 13.41 7.50 -8.50
C LYS A 15 13.96 8.72 -7.78
N ILE A 16 13.18 9.29 -6.89
CA ILE A 16 13.46 10.58 -6.24
C ILE A 16 14.09 10.37 -4.87
N ILE A 17 13.72 9.31 -4.16
CA ILE A 17 14.18 9.05 -2.79
C ILE A 17 15.41 8.13 -2.84
N GLY A 18 16.58 8.74 -2.61
CA GLY A 18 17.87 8.05 -2.60
C GLY A 18 18.24 7.37 -3.91
N GLY A 19 17.55 7.68 -5.02
CA GLY A 19 17.71 7.00 -6.31
C GLY A 19 17.13 5.58 -6.37
N TYR A 20 16.48 5.09 -5.30
CA TYR A 20 15.95 3.72 -5.23
C TYR A 20 14.43 3.65 -5.41
N ILE A 21 13.70 4.63 -4.87
CA ILE A 21 12.23 4.59 -4.74
C ILE A 21 11.59 5.77 -5.47
N SER A 22 10.52 5.50 -6.21
CA SER A 22 9.70 6.54 -6.85
C SER A 22 8.72 7.19 -5.87
N LEU A 23 8.25 8.41 -6.17
CA LEU A 23 7.28 9.12 -5.31
C LEU A 23 5.99 8.31 -5.09
N ARG A 24 5.55 7.57 -6.11
CA ARG A 24 4.37 6.70 -6.06
C ARG A 24 4.56 5.51 -5.13
N GLN A 25 5.70 4.82 -5.26
CA GLN A 25 6.07 3.70 -4.37
C GLN A 25 6.11 4.16 -2.91
N PHE A 26 6.72 5.32 -2.67
CA PHE A 26 6.76 5.94 -1.36
C PHE A 26 5.36 6.23 -0.81
N GLY A 27 4.47 6.79 -1.63
CA GLY A 27 3.08 7.04 -1.24
C GLY A 27 2.35 5.78 -0.77
N TRP A 28 2.49 4.66 -1.50
CA TRP A 28 1.89 3.38 -1.10
C TRP A 28 2.48 2.84 0.21
N ILE A 29 3.79 2.95 0.41
CA ILE A 29 4.46 2.53 1.64
C ILE A 29 3.97 3.36 2.84
N ILE A 30 3.93 4.70 2.71
CA ILE A 30 3.39 5.57 3.77
C ILE A 30 1.96 5.20 4.08
N LEU A 31 1.12 5.00 3.05
CA LEU A 31 -0.28 4.65 3.24
C LEU A 31 -0.43 3.35 4.02
N SER A 32 0.43 2.35 3.77
CA SER A 32 0.45 1.10 4.52
C SER A 32 0.81 1.32 6.00
N VAL A 33 1.91 2.03 6.26
CA VAL A 33 2.37 2.34 7.62
C VAL A 33 1.30 3.11 8.39
N PHE A 34 0.68 4.11 7.75
CA PHE A 34 -0.39 4.90 8.35
C PHE A 34 -1.64 4.08 8.64
N SER A 35 -2.03 3.19 7.72
CA SER A 35 -3.19 2.31 7.90
C SER A 35 -2.99 1.32 9.04
N ILE A 36 -1.77 0.76 9.17
CA ILE A 36 -1.39 -0.11 10.30
C ILE A 36 -1.38 0.69 11.59
N ALA A 37 -0.84 1.91 11.58
CA ALA A 37 -0.85 2.79 12.75
C ALA A 37 -2.29 3.03 13.22
N LEU A 38 -3.21 3.39 12.32
CA LEU A 38 -4.63 3.53 12.65
C LEU A 38 -5.22 2.23 13.22
N LEU A 39 -4.90 1.07 12.64
CA LEU A 39 -5.41 -0.23 13.10
C LEU A 39 -5.00 -0.55 14.54
N PHE A 40 -3.81 -0.14 15.00
CA PHE A 40 -3.30 -0.46 16.34
C PHE A 40 -3.47 0.66 17.37
N LEU A 41 -3.44 1.93 16.93
CA LEU A 41 -3.56 3.10 17.82
C LEU A 41 -5.01 3.50 18.05
N MET A 42 -5.86 3.45 17.02
CA MET A 42 -7.23 3.97 17.11
C MET A 42 -8.12 3.09 17.99
N ASN A 43 -7.83 1.79 18.07
CA ASN A 43 -8.59 0.86 18.90
C ASN A 43 -7.62 -0.10 19.60
N ARG A 44 -7.61 -0.09 20.94
CA ARG A 44 -6.72 -0.92 21.78
C ARG A 44 -7.38 -2.19 22.35
N SER A 45 -8.50 -2.66 21.80
CA SER A 45 -9.22 -3.86 22.28
C SER A 45 -8.44 -5.20 22.23
N TYR A 46 -7.18 -5.19 21.79
CA TYR A 46 -6.27 -6.34 21.86
C TYR A 46 -5.48 -6.43 23.17
N MET A 47 -5.53 -5.39 24.01
CA MET A 47 -4.77 -5.29 25.25
C MET A 47 -5.58 -4.55 26.31
N THR A 48 -5.64 -5.09 27.53
CA THR A 48 -6.12 -4.32 28.68
C THR A 48 -4.96 -4.08 29.64
N VAL A 49 -4.86 -2.84 30.09
CA VAL A 49 -3.83 -2.41 31.04
C VAL A 49 -4.53 -2.13 32.35
N THR A 50 -4.30 -2.99 33.34
CA THR A 50 -4.80 -2.76 34.71
C THR A 50 -3.72 -2.05 35.51
N ARG A 51 -4.07 -0.90 36.08
CA ARG A 51 -3.19 -0.10 36.93
C ARG A 51 -3.74 -0.15 38.34
N SER A 52 -2.92 -0.60 39.29
CA SER A 52 -3.21 -0.54 40.71
C SER A 52 -2.15 0.30 41.41
N LEU A 53 -2.54 1.04 42.45
CA LEU A 53 -1.64 1.94 43.16
C LEU A 53 -0.53 1.13 43.86
N GLY A 54 0.74 1.53 43.67
CA GLY A 54 1.90 0.87 44.26
C GLY A 54 2.36 -0.43 43.60
N HIS A 55 1.72 -0.86 42.50
CA HIS A 55 2.09 -2.07 41.76
C HIS A 55 2.45 -1.75 40.30
N SER A 56 3.28 -2.60 39.70
CA SER A 56 3.55 -2.54 38.26
C SER A 56 2.26 -2.74 37.47
N PRO A 57 2.05 -2.00 36.36
CA PRO A 57 0.89 -2.22 35.50
C PRO A 57 0.89 -3.66 34.98
N ASN A 58 -0.25 -4.34 35.10
CA ASN A 58 -0.44 -5.66 34.53
C ASN A 58 -1.07 -5.51 33.14
N ILE A 59 -0.46 -6.15 32.15
CA ILE A 59 -0.90 -6.12 30.76
C ILE A 59 -1.47 -7.49 30.43
N THR A 60 -2.77 -7.55 30.15
CA THR A 60 -3.41 -8.77 29.63
C THR A 60 -3.66 -8.62 28.13
N LEU A 61 -3.30 -9.65 27.37
CA LEU A 61 -3.47 -9.67 25.93
C LEU A 61 -4.70 -10.49 25.56
N HIS A 62 -5.48 -9.99 24.60
CA HIS A 62 -6.60 -10.72 24.01
C HIS A 62 -6.14 -11.33 22.68
N PRO A 63 -5.72 -12.61 22.66
CA PRO A 63 -5.00 -13.20 21.53
C PRO A 63 -5.82 -13.21 20.24
N ILE A 64 -7.13 -13.47 20.32
CA ILE A 64 -8.01 -13.51 19.14
C ILE A 64 -8.04 -12.14 18.43
N ASN A 65 -8.29 -11.06 19.19
CA ASN A 65 -8.34 -9.71 18.64
C ASN A 65 -6.99 -9.26 18.07
N LEU A 66 -5.89 -9.70 18.69
CA LEU A 66 -4.55 -9.42 18.21
C LEU A 66 -4.26 -10.14 16.89
N VAL A 67 -4.57 -11.44 16.80
CA VAL A 67 -4.34 -12.26 15.59
C VAL A 67 -5.12 -11.72 14.40
N ILE A 68 -6.41 -11.37 14.59
CA ILE A 68 -7.23 -10.80 13.51
C ILE A 68 -6.59 -9.52 12.95
N ARG A 69 -6.07 -8.64 13.82
CA ARG A 69 -5.42 -7.41 13.39
C ARG A 69 -4.10 -7.66 12.67
N LEU A 70 -3.32 -8.65 13.11
CA LEU A 70 -2.11 -9.05 12.41
C LEU A 70 -2.42 -9.57 11.00
N ILE A 71 -3.48 -10.38 10.84
CA ILE A 71 -3.92 -10.85 9.52
C ILE A 71 -4.31 -9.66 8.62
N ILE A 72 -5.12 -8.73 9.15
CA ILE A 72 -5.52 -7.53 8.40
C ILE A 72 -4.31 -6.67 8.03
N ALA A 73 -3.37 -6.45 8.96
CA ALA A 73 -2.14 -5.72 8.70
C ALA A 73 -1.32 -6.39 7.60
N PHE A 74 -1.20 -7.71 7.61
CA PHE A 74 -0.48 -8.46 6.60
C PHE A 74 -1.12 -8.32 5.21
N VAL A 75 -2.45 -8.38 5.12
CA VAL A 75 -3.19 -8.14 3.88
C VAL A 75 -2.93 -6.72 3.35
N ILE A 76 -2.94 -5.70 4.23
CA ILE A 76 -2.65 -4.31 3.86
C ILE A 76 -1.22 -4.16 3.33
N VAL A 77 -0.23 -4.79 3.97
CA VAL A 77 1.17 -4.76 3.53
C VAL A 77 1.32 -5.41 2.17
N ILE A 78 0.77 -6.61 1.96
CA ILE A 78 0.84 -7.31 0.68
C ILE A 78 0.20 -6.46 -0.42
N PHE A 79 -1.01 -5.95 -0.18
CA PHE A 79 -1.71 -5.14 -1.16
C PHE A 79 -0.93 -3.88 -1.53
N SER A 80 -0.40 -3.17 -0.54
CA SER A 80 0.42 -1.97 -0.79
C SER A 80 1.73 -2.31 -1.53
N ALA A 81 2.39 -3.41 -1.17
CA ALA A 81 3.60 -3.86 -1.84
C ALA A 81 3.34 -4.21 -3.33
N LEU A 82 2.20 -4.84 -3.63
CA LEU A 82 1.77 -5.07 -5.01
C LEU A 82 1.57 -3.74 -5.75
N CYS A 83 0.87 -2.78 -5.17
CA CYS A 83 0.66 -1.47 -5.78
C CYS A 83 1.97 -0.68 -5.99
N ALA A 84 2.93 -0.79 -5.07
CA ALA A 84 4.20 -0.11 -5.15
C ALA A 84 5.14 -0.75 -6.20
N PHE A 85 5.37 -2.05 -6.08
CA PHE A 85 6.49 -2.72 -6.75
C PHE A 85 6.07 -3.64 -7.90
N TYR A 86 4.83 -4.16 -7.91
CA TYR A 86 4.44 -5.10 -8.93
C TYR A 86 4.15 -4.39 -10.26
N LYS A 87 4.72 -4.95 -11.34
CA LYS A 87 4.48 -4.54 -12.72
C LYS A 87 3.81 -5.70 -13.44
N VAL A 88 2.68 -5.43 -14.09
CA VAL A 88 1.87 -6.45 -14.81
C VAL A 88 2.45 -6.72 -16.19
N SER A 89 3.05 -5.70 -16.80
CA SER A 89 3.85 -5.77 -18.02
C SER A 89 5.01 -4.78 -17.92
N ASP A 90 6.02 -4.87 -18.80
CA ASP A 90 7.17 -3.95 -18.80
C ASP A 90 6.76 -2.46 -18.84
N THR A 91 5.55 -2.18 -19.32
CA THR A 91 4.97 -0.84 -19.48
C THR A 91 4.03 -0.41 -18.36
N TYR A 92 3.37 -1.32 -17.65
CA TYR A 92 2.28 -0.96 -16.72
C TYR A 92 2.54 -1.39 -15.29
N ASN A 93 2.53 -0.39 -14.41
CA ASN A 93 2.46 -0.60 -12.97
C ASN A 93 1.09 -1.15 -12.55
N PHE A 94 1.08 -1.99 -11.51
CA PHE A 94 -0.13 -2.66 -11.04
C PHE A 94 -1.25 -1.72 -10.61
N ASP A 95 -0.93 -0.62 -9.91
CA ASP A 95 -1.92 0.36 -9.47
C ASP A 95 -2.66 1.04 -10.63
N LYS A 96 -1.93 1.46 -11.67
CA LYS A 96 -2.48 2.03 -12.91
C LYS A 96 -3.35 1.00 -13.63
N TYR A 97 -2.90 -0.24 -13.66
CA TYR A 97 -3.67 -1.34 -14.25
C TYR A 97 -4.99 -1.57 -13.48
N LEU A 98 -4.93 -1.63 -12.15
CA LEU A 98 -6.08 -1.83 -11.27
C LEU A 98 -7.10 -0.68 -11.46
N LEU A 99 -6.64 0.57 -11.50
CA LEU A 99 -7.50 1.73 -11.76
C LEU A 99 -8.18 1.66 -13.14
N LYS A 100 -7.44 1.27 -14.19
CA LYS A 100 -8.03 1.07 -15.53
C LYS A 100 -9.04 -0.08 -15.53
N MET A 101 -8.75 -1.18 -14.83
CA MET A 101 -9.66 -2.31 -14.69
C MET A 101 -10.96 -1.91 -13.99
N ILE A 102 -10.86 -1.15 -12.89
CA ILE A 102 -12.02 -0.60 -12.18
C ILE A 102 -12.83 0.30 -13.11
N LYS A 103 -12.20 1.28 -13.77
CA LYS A 103 -12.87 2.17 -14.72
C LYS A 103 -13.56 1.41 -15.84
N PHE A 104 -12.91 0.39 -16.38
CA PHE A 104 -13.48 -0.46 -17.43
C PHE A 104 -14.70 -1.25 -16.94
N ARG A 105 -14.67 -1.76 -15.71
CA ARG A 105 -15.80 -2.48 -15.11
C ARG A 105 -17.02 -1.59 -14.91
N PHE A 106 -16.82 -0.34 -14.49
CA PHE A 106 -17.89 0.64 -14.26
C PHE A 106 -18.31 1.44 -15.50
N ARG A 107 -17.69 1.19 -16.66
CA ARG A 107 -18.05 1.89 -17.89
C ARG A 107 -19.36 1.35 -18.46
N ASN A 108 -20.26 2.23 -18.89
CA ASN A 108 -21.41 1.85 -19.72
C ASN A 108 -20.91 1.23 -21.03
N LYS A 109 -21.21 -0.06 -21.24
CA LYS A 109 -20.75 -0.80 -22.42
C LYS A 109 -21.78 -0.62 -23.54
N THR A 110 -21.39 0.07 -24.61
CA THR A 110 -22.13 0.05 -25.86
C THR A 110 -21.52 -1.01 -26.76
N PHE A 111 -22.29 -2.06 -27.05
CA PHE A 111 -21.88 -3.10 -27.99
C PHE A 111 -22.20 -2.63 -29.40
N LYS A 112 -21.18 -2.36 -30.21
CA LYS A 112 -21.35 -2.15 -31.65
C LYS A 112 -21.20 -3.51 -32.31
N PHE A 113 -22.29 -4.03 -32.86
CA PHE A 113 -22.23 -5.19 -33.74
C PHE A 113 -21.85 -4.69 -35.14
N GLU A 114 -20.74 -5.20 -35.67
CA GLU A 114 -20.38 -5.02 -37.07
C GLU A 114 -21.38 -5.82 -37.92
N LYS A 115 -21.94 -5.19 -38.96
CA LYS A 115 -22.88 -5.82 -39.91
C LYS A 115 -22.12 -6.52 -41.01
#